data_AF-A0A9N9IYX8-F1
#
_entry.id   AF-A0A9N9IYX8-F1
#
_cell.length_a   1.000
_cell.length_b   1.000
_cell.length_c   1.000
_cell.angle_alpha   90.00
_cell.angle_beta   90.00
_cell.angle_gamma   90.00
#
_symmetry.space_group_name_H-M   'P 1'
#
loop_
_entity.id
_entity.type
_entity.pdbx_description
1 polymer ?
#
loop_
_entity_poly.entity_id
_entity_poly.type
_entity_poly.pdbx_seq_one_letter_code
_entity_poly.pdbx_strand_id
1 'polypeptide(L)'
;NHEEIKKFGANQEFSTKKKPDSLFHHIFTIPLTLFWRGNISLKKFWLVCKLTSKISKKSMWEHVQPPNSKDESMPSKMIKGIENFMLYIFIYTYAVISGILFVGIPLLKVWLIKRENMGRFKDRSDVSEKLDTLDPHHGKHRTLVVDGNTFHYVEAGNVNGPLILFLHGFPDFWYSWRYQLEGLKETGYHLVAVDMRGYGGSHKPREINEYNYDHLLGDIRGFIQELSPSGRAACVVGHDWGGVLAWQAAAQSWEWDHADQSGYIERLIILNAPHTLVLRNSILQKFLDL
;
A
#
# COMPACT_ATOMS: atom_id res chain seq x y z
N ASN A 1 -39.27 28.23 -34.01
CA ASN A 1 -40.06 27.33 -33.13
C ASN A 1 -40.25 27.84 -31.70
N HIS A 2 -40.60 29.12 -31.51
CA HIS A 2 -40.97 29.65 -30.19
C HIS A 2 -42.51 29.64 -29.94
N GLU A 3 -43.30 29.30 -30.96
CA GLU A 3 -44.77 29.26 -30.87
C GLU A 3 -45.38 27.87 -30.61
N GLU A 4 -44.69 26.76 -30.92
CA GLU A 4 -45.22 25.42 -30.59
C GLU A 4 -45.17 25.10 -29.09
N ILE A 5 -44.23 25.70 -28.34
CA ILE A 5 -44.10 25.47 -26.89
C ILE A 5 -45.22 26.19 -26.11
N LYS A 6 -45.81 27.28 -26.66
CA LYS A 6 -46.95 27.95 -26.02
C LYS A 6 -48.25 27.16 -26.14
N LYS A 7 -48.43 26.31 -27.15
CA LYS A 7 -49.64 25.50 -27.32
C LYS A 7 -49.70 24.26 -26.42
N PHE A 8 -48.57 23.75 -25.94
CA PHE A 8 -48.57 22.62 -24.99
C PHE A 8 -48.87 23.03 -23.55
N GLY A 9 -48.82 24.33 -23.23
CA GLY A 9 -49.04 24.85 -21.87
C GLY A 9 -50.45 25.32 -21.55
N ALA A 10 -51.38 25.31 -22.51
CA ALA A 10 -52.68 26.00 -22.35
C ALA A 10 -53.90 25.09 -22.13
N ASN A 11 -53.80 23.76 -22.29
CA ASN A 11 -54.93 22.85 -22.08
C ASN A 11 -54.49 21.61 -21.31
N GLN A 12 -54.39 21.72 -19.98
CA GLN A 12 -54.70 20.62 -19.07
C GLN A 12 -54.74 21.17 -17.64
N GLU A 13 -55.95 21.42 -17.14
CA GLU A 13 -56.22 21.42 -15.71
C GLU A 13 -55.82 20.04 -15.15
N PHE A 14 -54.63 19.95 -14.57
CA PHE A 14 -54.29 18.80 -13.74
C PHE A 14 -54.95 18.98 -12.37
N SER A 15 -56.11 18.36 -12.23
CA SER A 15 -56.75 18.00 -10.97
C SER A 15 -55.71 17.71 -9.89
N THR A 16 -55.65 18.59 -8.88
CA THR A 16 -54.75 18.54 -7.73
C THR A 16 -55.18 17.46 -6.73
N LYS A 17 -55.06 16.20 -7.13
CA LYS A 17 -55.03 15.03 -6.24
C LYS A 17 -54.01 14.02 -6.74
N LYS A 18 -52.71 14.33 -6.62
CA LYS A 18 -51.66 13.30 -6.71
C LYS A 18 -51.00 13.14 -5.34
N LYS A 19 -51.09 11.92 -4.82
CA LYS A 19 -50.49 11.49 -3.55
C LYS A 19 -48.98 11.82 -3.52
N PRO A 20 -48.42 12.18 -2.36
CA PRO A 20 -46.99 12.52 -2.19
C PRO A 20 -46.03 11.40 -2.65
N ASP A 21 -46.51 10.15 -2.73
CA ASP A 21 -45.75 8.97 -3.13
C ASP A 21 -45.17 9.06 -4.56
N SER A 22 -45.84 9.74 -5.51
CA SER A 22 -45.34 9.81 -6.89
C SER A 22 -44.18 10.81 -7.07
N LEU A 23 -44.09 11.81 -6.19
CA LEU A 23 -43.05 12.84 -6.29
C LEU A 23 -41.70 12.30 -5.80
N PHE A 24 -41.71 11.55 -4.69
CA PHE A 24 -40.51 10.90 -4.14
C PHE A 24 -39.91 9.89 -5.13
N HIS A 25 -40.77 9.11 -5.81
CA HIS A 25 -40.33 8.07 -6.73
C HIS A 25 -39.65 8.62 -8.00
N HIS A 26 -40.05 9.81 -8.46
CA HIS A 26 -39.40 10.48 -9.60
C HIS A 26 -38.13 11.23 -9.22
N ILE A 27 -38.07 11.76 -7.99
CA ILE A 27 -36.96 12.60 -7.54
C ILE A 27 -35.72 11.77 -7.15
N PHE A 28 -35.90 10.61 -6.51
CA PHE A 28 -34.77 9.85 -5.97
C PHE A 28 -34.44 8.58 -6.76
N THR A 29 -35.45 7.87 -7.26
CA THR A 29 -35.26 6.54 -7.83
C THR A 29 -34.72 6.57 -9.27
N ILE A 30 -35.16 7.52 -10.09
CA ILE A 30 -34.71 7.67 -11.50
C ILE A 30 -33.23 8.13 -11.59
N PRO A 31 -32.77 9.16 -10.84
CA PRO A 31 -31.37 9.56 -10.91
C PRO A 31 -30.41 8.51 -10.35
N LEU A 32 -30.83 7.78 -9.31
CA LEU A 32 -30.03 6.73 -8.69
C LEU A 32 -29.85 5.53 -9.64
N THR A 33 -30.90 5.12 -10.34
CA THR A 33 -30.82 4.06 -11.36
C THR A 33 -29.97 4.44 -12.57
N LEU A 34 -30.01 5.71 -13.02
CA LEU A 34 -29.16 6.20 -14.12
C LEU A 34 -27.67 6.32 -13.72
N PHE A 35 -27.38 6.68 -12.48
CA PHE A 35 -26.02 6.67 -11.94
C PHE A 35 -25.47 5.24 -11.84
N TRP A 36 -26.27 4.30 -11.35
CA TRP A 36 -25.89 2.89 -11.21
C TRP A 36 -25.67 2.19 -12.56
N ARG A 37 -26.37 2.63 -13.62
CA ARG A 37 -26.15 2.17 -15.00
C ARG A 37 -24.97 2.85 -15.71
N GLY A 38 -24.22 3.73 -15.03
CA GLY A 38 -23.04 4.40 -15.59
C GLY A 38 -23.33 5.57 -16.54
N ASN A 39 -24.60 5.96 -16.70
CA ASN A 39 -25.01 6.96 -17.69
C ASN A 39 -24.80 8.42 -17.21
N ILE A 40 -24.42 8.63 -15.95
CA ILE A 40 -24.24 9.96 -15.35
C ILE A 40 -23.00 9.95 -14.43
N SER A 41 -22.15 10.98 -14.53
CA SER A 41 -20.97 11.11 -13.65
C SER A 41 -21.34 11.56 -12.23
N LEU A 42 -20.48 11.24 -11.26
CA LEU A 42 -20.68 11.55 -9.82
C LEU A 42 -21.01 13.03 -9.57
N LYS A 43 -20.35 13.96 -10.29
CA LYS A 43 -20.61 15.41 -10.19
C LYS A 43 -22.03 15.78 -10.64
N LYS A 44 -22.53 15.16 -11.71
CA LYS A 44 -23.88 15.38 -12.24
C LYS A 44 -24.95 14.75 -11.33
N PHE A 45 -24.68 13.57 -10.77
CA PHE A 45 -25.54 12.95 -9.76
C PHE A 45 -25.70 13.86 -8.53
N TRP A 46 -24.59 14.38 -8.01
CA TRP A 46 -24.61 15.28 -6.86
C TRP A 46 -25.33 16.59 -7.13
N LEU A 47 -25.21 17.14 -8.35
CA LEU A 47 -25.96 18.33 -8.77
C LEU A 47 -27.47 18.09 -8.80
N VAL A 48 -27.91 16.91 -9.28
CA VAL A 48 -29.32 16.50 -9.29
C VAL A 48 -29.83 16.34 -7.86
N CYS A 49 -29.09 15.68 -6.96
CA CYS A 49 -29.43 15.59 -5.53
C CYS A 49 -29.52 16.98 -4.87
N LYS A 50 -28.63 17.91 -5.22
CA LYS A 50 -28.62 19.26 -4.64
C LYS A 50 -29.82 20.09 -5.11
N LEU A 51 -30.14 20.05 -6.41
CA LEU A 51 -31.31 20.72 -7.01
C LEU A 51 -32.62 20.17 -6.47
N THR A 52 -32.73 18.84 -6.38
CA THR A 52 -33.91 18.17 -5.84
C THR A 52 -34.09 18.42 -4.35
N SER A 53 -33.01 18.51 -3.55
CA SER A 53 -33.10 18.94 -2.15
C SER A 53 -33.59 20.39 -2.01
N LYS A 54 -33.21 21.28 -2.95
CA LYS A 54 -33.70 22.67 -2.97
C LYS A 54 -35.19 22.75 -3.34
N ILE A 55 -35.63 21.94 -4.31
CA ILE A 55 -37.04 21.86 -4.72
C ILE A 55 -37.88 21.21 -3.63
N SER A 56 -37.39 20.13 -3.01
CA SER A 56 -38.02 19.48 -1.86
C SER A 56 -38.13 20.45 -0.69
N LYS A 57 -37.06 21.17 -0.32
CA LYS A 57 -37.14 22.21 0.71
C LYS A 57 -38.19 23.26 0.31
N LYS A 58 -38.15 23.82 -0.89
CA LYS A 58 -39.10 24.87 -1.30
C LYS A 58 -40.57 24.38 -1.29
N SER A 59 -40.86 23.21 -1.85
CA SER A 59 -42.20 22.62 -1.87
C SER A 59 -42.70 22.19 -0.49
N MET A 60 -41.81 21.65 0.34
CA MET A 60 -42.12 21.21 1.71
C MET A 60 -42.30 22.40 2.65
N TRP A 61 -41.60 23.52 2.43
CA TRP A 61 -41.80 24.77 3.18
C TRP A 61 -43.01 25.58 2.69
N GLU A 62 -43.38 25.52 1.40
CA GLU A 62 -44.58 26.19 0.88
C GLU A 62 -45.90 25.55 1.34
N HIS A 63 -45.91 24.25 1.66
CA HIS A 63 -47.06 23.56 2.27
C HIS A 63 -47.09 23.66 3.81
N VAL A 64 -46.06 24.23 4.42
CA VAL A 64 -45.99 24.56 5.85
C VAL A 64 -46.15 26.07 5.99
N GLN A 65 -47.33 26.57 5.59
CA GLN A 65 -47.76 27.91 6.03
C GLN A 65 -48.13 27.81 7.52
N PRO A 66 -47.71 28.75 8.38
CA PRO A 66 -48.26 28.82 9.72
C PRO A 66 -49.77 29.06 9.62
N PRO A 67 -50.61 28.35 10.42
CA PRO A 67 -52.05 28.48 10.31
C PRO A 67 -52.46 29.90 10.67
N ASN A 68 -52.86 30.67 9.67
CA ASN A 68 -53.42 32.01 9.86
C ASN A 68 -54.94 31.88 10.07
N SER A 69 -55.35 31.34 11.21
CA SER A 69 -56.73 31.47 11.70
C SER A 69 -56.77 31.17 13.20
N LYS A 70 -57.46 32.03 13.94
CA LYS A 70 -57.63 31.97 15.40
C LYS A 70 -58.61 30.86 15.85
N ASP A 71 -58.65 29.71 15.17
CA ASP A 71 -59.72 28.72 15.39
C ASP A 71 -59.30 27.24 15.16
N GLU A 72 -58.08 26.85 15.51
CA GLU A 72 -57.70 25.42 15.57
C GLU A 72 -57.77 24.90 17.02
N SER A 73 -58.72 24.01 17.28
CA SER A 73 -58.92 23.36 18.59
C SER A 73 -57.71 22.52 19.01
N MET A 74 -57.42 22.48 20.32
CA MET A 74 -56.27 21.77 20.92
C MET A 74 -56.03 20.32 20.41
N PRO A 75 -57.05 19.50 20.07
CA PRO A 75 -56.84 18.15 19.52
C PRO A 75 -56.06 18.12 18.20
N SER A 76 -56.21 19.11 17.32
CA SER A 76 -55.61 19.08 15.96
C SER A 76 -54.10 19.31 15.98
N LYS A 77 -53.60 20.13 16.90
CA LYS A 77 -52.15 20.34 17.11
C LYS A 77 -51.47 19.10 17.68
N MET A 78 -52.15 18.39 18.58
CA MET A 78 -51.62 17.17 19.18
C MET A 78 -51.54 16.03 18.15
N ILE A 79 -52.55 15.90 17.29
CA ILE A 79 -52.57 14.93 16.19
C ILE A 79 -51.43 15.19 15.18
N LYS A 80 -51.25 16.45 14.73
CA LYS A 80 -50.13 16.82 13.83
C LYS A 80 -48.76 16.56 14.48
N GLY A 81 -48.64 16.73 15.80
CA GLY A 81 -47.43 16.38 16.56
C GLY A 81 -47.12 14.89 16.55
N ILE A 82 -48.13 14.05 16.73
CA ILE A 82 -48.02 12.58 16.68
C ILE A 82 -47.68 12.11 15.26
N GLU A 83 -48.32 12.68 14.23
CA GLU A 83 -48.04 12.37 12.83
C GLU A 83 -46.60 12.71 12.44
N ASN A 84 -46.12 13.89 12.85
CA ASN A 84 -44.73 14.28 12.63
C ASN A 84 -43.75 13.36 13.37
N PHE A 85 -44.06 12.99 14.62
CA PHE A 85 -43.24 12.07 15.40
C PHE A 85 -43.13 10.69 14.74
N MET A 86 -44.25 10.14 14.26
CA MET A 86 -44.28 8.87 13.53
C MET A 86 -43.53 8.96 12.20
N LEU A 87 -43.66 10.08 11.49
CA LEU A 87 -42.92 10.33 10.25
C LEU A 87 -41.41 10.41 10.50
N TYR A 88 -40.96 11.05 11.58
CA TYR A 88 -39.55 11.09 11.94
C TYR A 88 -39.02 9.70 12.25
N ILE A 89 -39.72 8.89 13.06
CA ILE A 89 -39.34 7.50 13.31
C ILE A 89 -39.18 6.75 12.00
N PHE A 90 -40.16 6.86 11.09
CA PHE A 90 -40.10 6.18 9.79
C PHE A 90 -38.87 6.61 8.97
N ILE A 91 -38.61 7.92 8.86
CA ILE A 91 -37.47 8.47 8.12
C ILE A 91 -36.14 8.01 8.72
N TYR A 92 -35.98 8.06 10.05
CA TYR A 92 -34.75 7.63 10.71
C TYR A 92 -34.53 6.13 10.58
N THR A 93 -35.57 5.32 10.74
CA THR A 93 -35.47 3.86 10.59
C THR A 93 -35.08 3.50 9.16
N TYR A 94 -35.70 4.14 8.16
CA TYR A 94 -35.36 3.97 6.75
C TYR A 94 -33.92 4.40 6.44
N ALA A 95 -33.45 5.52 7.00
CA ALA A 95 -32.08 6.01 6.82
C ALA A 95 -31.04 5.06 7.41
N VAL A 96 -31.29 4.50 8.60
CA VAL A 96 -30.41 3.53 9.25
C VAL A 96 -30.34 2.22 8.45
N ILE A 97 -31.48 1.67 8.06
CA ILE A 97 -31.55 0.44 7.23
C ILE A 97 -30.83 0.65 5.90
N SER A 98 -31.06 1.80 5.25
CA SER A 98 -30.38 2.16 4.00
C SER A 98 -28.86 2.30 4.20
N GLY A 99 -28.41 2.91 5.30
CA GLY A 99 -26.99 3.00 5.63
C GLY A 99 -26.33 1.63 5.81
N ILE A 100 -27.00 0.70 6.50
CA ILE A 100 -26.51 -0.67 6.67
C ILE A 100 -26.45 -1.41 5.32
N LEU A 101 -27.52 -1.35 4.52
CA LEU A 101 -27.60 -2.06 3.24
C LEU A 101 -26.62 -1.52 2.20
N PHE A 102 -26.49 -0.20 2.07
CA PHE A 102 -25.71 0.43 1.01
C PHE A 102 -24.28 0.80 1.41
N VAL A 103 -23.95 0.85 2.70
CA VAL A 103 -22.60 1.19 3.17
C VAL A 103 -22.03 0.05 4.02
N GLY A 104 -22.76 -0.41 5.04
CA GLY A 104 -22.29 -1.46 5.95
C GLY A 104 -21.98 -2.79 5.24
N ILE A 105 -22.93 -3.33 4.47
CA ILE A 105 -22.76 -4.61 3.77
C ILE A 105 -21.64 -4.55 2.71
N PRO A 106 -21.53 -3.51 1.85
CA PRO A 106 -20.40 -3.41 0.92
C PRO A 106 -19.05 -3.29 1.62
N LEU A 107 -18.94 -2.52 2.71
CA LEU A 107 -17.71 -2.43 3.49
C LEU A 107 -17.34 -3.77 4.14
N LEU A 108 -18.32 -4.47 4.70
CA LEU A 108 -18.12 -5.81 5.25
C LEU A 108 -17.69 -6.80 4.16
N LYS A 109 -18.28 -6.73 2.97
CA LYS A 109 -17.89 -7.56 1.82
C LYS A 109 -16.47 -7.26 1.35
N VAL A 110 -16.09 -5.98 1.25
CA VAL A 110 -14.70 -5.58 0.95
C VAL A 110 -13.75 -6.08 2.03
N TRP A 111 -14.12 -5.99 3.30
CA TRP A 111 -13.32 -6.47 4.42
C TRP A 111 -13.17 -8.01 4.39
N LEU A 112 -14.25 -8.75 4.10
CA LEU A 112 -14.23 -10.22 3.97
C LEU A 112 -13.41 -10.68 2.76
N ILE A 113 -13.59 -10.07 1.57
CA ILE A 113 -12.79 -10.36 0.37
C ILE A 113 -11.32 -10.02 0.60
N LYS A 114 -11.03 -8.89 1.25
CA LYS A 114 -9.66 -8.50 1.58
C LYS A 114 -9.06 -9.47 2.59
N ARG A 115 -9.84 -9.99 3.55
CA ARG A 115 -9.41 -11.00 4.52
C ARG A 115 -9.11 -12.36 3.86
N GLU A 116 -9.89 -12.80 2.88
CA GLU A 116 -9.57 -14.00 2.08
C GLU A 116 -8.26 -13.88 1.30
N ASN A 117 -7.86 -12.65 0.95
CA ASN A 117 -6.60 -12.36 0.26
C ASN A 117 -5.46 -11.93 1.20
N MET A 118 -5.72 -11.74 2.51
CA MET A 118 -4.67 -11.46 3.49
C MET A 118 -4.05 -12.78 3.93
N GLY A 119 -2.89 -13.10 3.34
CA GLY A 119 -2.10 -14.30 3.67
C GLY A 119 -2.10 -15.37 2.59
N ARG A 120 -2.87 -15.22 1.50
CA ARG A 120 -2.72 -16.06 0.31
C ARG A 120 -1.47 -15.56 -0.44
N PHE A 121 -0.33 -16.21 -0.21
CA PHE A 121 0.85 -16.00 -1.05
C PHE A 121 0.41 -16.15 -2.50
N LYS A 122 0.58 -15.09 -3.30
CA LYS A 122 0.33 -15.15 -4.73
C LYS A 122 1.21 -16.27 -5.28
N ASP A 123 0.60 -17.30 -5.85
CA ASP A 123 1.34 -18.34 -6.55
C ASP A 123 2.08 -17.67 -7.70
N ARG A 124 3.41 -17.72 -7.65
CA ARG A 124 4.32 -17.16 -8.66
C ARG A 124 5.04 -18.27 -9.42
N SER A 125 4.56 -19.51 -9.33
CA SER A 125 5.15 -20.64 -10.06
C SER A 125 5.12 -20.44 -11.59
N ASP A 126 4.24 -19.57 -12.07
CA ASP A 126 4.02 -19.24 -13.48
C ASP A 126 4.89 -18.08 -14.01
N VAL A 127 5.56 -17.30 -13.14
CA VAL A 127 6.60 -16.31 -13.51
C VAL A 127 7.94 -17.04 -13.80
N SER A 128 7.82 -18.14 -14.53
CA SER A 128 8.88 -19.01 -15.03
C SER A 128 9.18 -18.71 -16.51
N GLU A 129 8.75 -17.56 -17.04
CA GLU A 129 9.52 -16.96 -18.12
C GLU A 129 10.84 -16.51 -17.48
N LYS A 130 11.74 -17.50 -17.40
CA LYS A 130 12.92 -17.56 -16.54
C LYS A 130 13.69 -16.25 -16.65
N LEU A 131 13.69 -15.44 -15.59
CA LEU A 131 14.94 -14.78 -15.23
C LEU A 131 15.94 -15.94 -15.14
N ASP A 132 16.87 -16.02 -16.09
CA ASP A 132 17.91 -17.03 -16.03
C ASP A 132 18.81 -16.65 -14.84
N THR A 133 18.38 -17.07 -13.66
CA THR A 133 19.04 -16.77 -12.38
C THR A 133 20.43 -17.37 -12.30
N LEU A 134 20.82 -18.14 -13.33
CA LEU A 134 22.10 -18.81 -13.51
C LEU A 134 22.80 -18.36 -14.81
N ASP A 135 22.40 -17.23 -15.40
CA ASP A 135 23.03 -16.69 -16.60
C ASP A 135 24.54 -16.46 -16.35
N PRO A 136 25.42 -17.24 -17.01
CA PRO A 136 26.86 -17.13 -16.80
C PRO A 136 27.45 -15.83 -17.36
N HIS A 137 26.67 -15.02 -18.08
CA HIS A 137 27.14 -13.77 -18.68
C HIS A 137 27.68 -12.78 -17.64
N HIS A 138 27.06 -12.72 -16.46
CA HIS A 138 27.40 -11.73 -15.43
C HIS A 138 28.47 -12.21 -14.43
N GLY A 139 28.84 -13.48 -14.49
CA GLY A 139 29.83 -14.07 -13.60
C GLY A 139 29.61 -15.56 -13.40
N LYS A 140 30.46 -16.17 -12.56
CA LYS A 140 30.37 -17.59 -12.21
C LYS A 140 29.51 -17.74 -10.97
N HIS A 141 28.47 -18.58 -11.07
CA HIS A 141 27.65 -18.96 -9.94
C HIS A 141 28.40 -19.94 -9.05
N ARG A 142 28.43 -19.64 -7.75
CA ARG A 142 29.12 -20.43 -6.74
C ARG A 142 28.26 -20.57 -5.50
N THR A 143 28.68 -21.48 -4.63
CA THR A 143 28.09 -21.68 -3.32
C THR A 143 29.19 -21.71 -2.28
N LEU A 144 28.92 -21.12 -1.13
CA LEU A 144 29.80 -21.10 0.03
C LEU A 144 29.06 -21.68 1.23
N VAL A 145 29.76 -22.42 2.09
CA VAL A 145 29.20 -22.87 3.38
C VAL A 145 29.74 -21.96 4.47
N VAL A 146 28.85 -21.26 5.16
CA VAL A 146 29.16 -20.38 6.31
C VAL A 146 28.35 -20.88 7.50
N ASP A 147 29.03 -21.19 8.62
CA ASP A 147 28.40 -21.71 9.85
C ASP A 147 27.42 -22.87 9.59
N GLY A 148 27.79 -23.78 8.68
CA GLY A 148 26.98 -24.94 8.31
C GLY A 148 25.82 -24.66 7.34
N ASN A 149 25.64 -23.41 6.90
CA ASN A 149 24.58 -23.00 5.98
C ASN A 149 25.15 -22.71 4.59
N THR A 150 24.45 -23.16 3.54
CA THR A 150 24.86 -22.95 2.16
C THR A 150 24.29 -21.66 1.59
N PHE A 151 25.16 -20.80 1.07
CA PHE A 151 24.81 -19.54 0.43
C PHE A 151 25.25 -19.52 -1.02
N HIS A 152 24.41 -18.98 -1.89
CA HIS A 152 24.73 -18.72 -3.29
C HIS A 152 25.34 -17.33 -3.45
N TYR A 153 26.28 -17.21 -4.38
CA TYR A 153 26.82 -15.94 -4.84
C TYR A 153 27.25 -16.02 -6.31
N VAL A 154 27.46 -14.86 -6.92
CA VAL A 154 28.06 -14.72 -8.24
C VAL A 154 29.38 -14.01 -8.10
N GLU A 155 30.44 -14.62 -8.64
CA GLU A 155 31.78 -14.03 -8.69
C GLU A 155 32.17 -13.58 -10.09
N ALA A 156 32.87 -12.44 -10.16
CA ALA A 156 33.46 -11.91 -11.38
C ALA A 156 34.84 -11.28 -11.08
N GLY A 157 35.58 -10.99 -12.15
CA GLY A 157 36.91 -10.40 -12.06
C GLY A 157 38.00 -11.38 -11.59
N ASN A 158 38.98 -10.87 -10.86
CA ASN A 158 40.14 -11.64 -10.42
C ASN A 158 39.90 -12.23 -9.03
N VAL A 159 39.68 -13.55 -8.95
CA VAL A 159 39.43 -14.30 -7.69
C VAL A 159 40.59 -14.19 -6.68
N ASN A 160 41.81 -13.90 -7.14
CA ASN A 160 42.96 -13.69 -6.24
C ASN A 160 43.18 -12.20 -5.90
N GLY A 161 42.31 -11.31 -6.38
CA GLY A 161 42.39 -9.88 -6.15
C GLY A 161 41.74 -9.47 -4.82
N PRO A 162 41.81 -8.17 -4.46
CA PRO A 162 41.13 -7.67 -3.27
C PRO A 162 39.61 -7.81 -3.40
N LEU A 163 38.95 -8.26 -2.32
CA LEU A 163 37.51 -8.56 -2.32
C LEU A 163 36.64 -7.30 -2.25
N ILE A 164 35.70 -7.18 -3.19
CA ILE A 164 34.54 -6.27 -3.14
C ILE A 164 33.27 -7.11 -2.98
N LEU A 165 32.60 -6.94 -1.84
CA LEU A 165 31.38 -7.69 -1.49
C LEU A 165 30.14 -6.81 -1.69
N PHE A 166 29.16 -7.29 -2.48
CA PHE A 166 27.92 -6.58 -2.76
C PHE A 166 26.73 -7.22 -2.04
N LEU A 167 26.00 -6.40 -1.25
CA LEU A 167 24.85 -6.79 -0.44
C LEU A 167 23.57 -6.09 -0.94
N HIS A 168 22.58 -6.87 -1.37
CA HIS A 168 21.34 -6.34 -1.98
C HIS A 168 20.28 -5.92 -0.94
N GLY A 169 19.19 -5.30 -1.44
CA GLY A 169 18.05 -4.84 -0.64
C GLY A 169 16.88 -5.82 -0.55
N PHE A 170 15.72 -5.33 -0.09
CA PHE A 170 14.44 -6.03 -0.15
C PHE A 170 13.45 -5.32 -1.10
N PRO A 171 12.74 -6.06 -1.96
CA PRO A 171 12.93 -7.46 -2.35
C PRO A 171 13.85 -7.58 -3.58
N ASP A 172 15.13 -7.93 -3.37
CA ASP A 172 16.14 -8.09 -4.43
C ASP A 172 16.93 -9.41 -4.29
N PHE A 173 17.93 -9.63 -5.15
CA PHE A 173 18.93 -10.71 -5.07
C PHE A 173 20.22 -10.29 -5.83
N TRP A 174 21.22 -11.16 -5.98
CA TRP A 174 22.53 -10.85 -6.59
C TRP A 174 22.43 -10.07 -7.92
N TYR A 175 21.39 -10.34 -8.71
CA TYR A 175 21.20 -9.78 -10.06
C TYR A 175 21.02 -8.26 -10.09
N SER A 176 20.67 -7.63 -8.96
CA SER A 176 20.66 -6.16 -8.84
C SER A 176 22.04 -5.55 -9.08
N TRP A 177 23.12 -6.33 -8.88
CA TRP A 177 24.50 -5.89 -9.06
C TRP A 177 25.10 -6.22 -10.43
N ARG A 178 24.34 -6.81 -11.36
CA ARG A 178 24.85 -7.29 -12.66
C ARG A 178 25.62 -6.23 -13.47
N TYR A 179 25.19 -4.96 -13.39
CA TYR A 179 25.87 -3.86 -14.09
C TYR A 179 27.17 -3.48 -13.41
N GLN A 180 27.25 -3.56 -12.08
CA GLN A 180 28.47 -3.31 -11.32
C GLN A 180 29.48 -4.44 -11.52
N LEU A 181 29.03 -5.70 -11.53
CA LEU A 181 29.87 -6.85 -11.84
C LEU A 181 30.50 -6.70 -13.23
N GLU A 182 29.68 -6.43 -14.25
CA GLU A 182 30.14 -6.27 -15.63
C GLU A 182 31.07 -5.06 -15.79
N GLY A 183 30.72 -3.92 -15.19
CA GLY A 183 31.50 -2.69 -15.30
C GLY A 183 32.85 -2.72 -14.57
N LEU A 184 33.02 -3.61 -13.58
CA LEU A 184 34.23 -3.68 -12.76
C LEU A 184 35.09 -4.93 -13.00
N LYS A 185 34.64 -5.94 -13.76
CA LYS A 185 35.36 -7.23 -13.86
C LYS A 185 36.82 -7.12 -14.32
N GLU A 186 37.15 -6.13 -15.16
CA GLU A 186 38.52 -5.93 -15.68
C GLU A 186 39.42 -5.07 -14.76
N THR A 187 38.95 -4.69 -13.57
CA THR A 187 39.68 -3.79 -12.66
C THR A 187 40.64 -4.51 -11.71
N GLY A 188 40.73 -5.85 -11.80
CA GLY A 188 41.64 -6.67 -10.99
C GLY A 188 41.15 -7.00 -9.57
N TYR A 189 39.93 -6.58 -9.20
CA TYR A 189 39.27 -6.96 -7.95
C TYR A 189 38.55 -8.30 -8.05
N HIS A 190 38.37 -8.97 -6.91
CA HIS A 190 37.43 -10.09 -6.77
C HIS A 190 36.06 -9.51 -6.44
N LEU A 191 35.12 -9.62 -7.38
CA LEU A 191 33.78 -9.08 -7.22
C LEU A 191 32.83 -10.19 -6.81
N VAL A 192 32.12 -10.03 -5.68
CA VAL A 192 31.21 -11.05 -5.16
C VAL A 192 29.85 -10.43 -4.86
N ALA A 193 28.83 -10.78 -5.64
CA ALA A 193 27.44 -10.45 -5.36
C ALA A 193 26.74 -11.62 -4.68
N VAL A 194 26.31 -11.41 -3.44
CA VAL A 194 25.75 -12.48 -2.59
C VAL A 194 24.23 -12.51 -2.71
N ASP A 195 23.65 -13.70 -2.76
CA ASP A 195 22.26 -13.87 -2.36
C ASP A 195 22.20 -13.94 -0.84
N MET A 196 21.66 -12.92 -0.19
CA MET A 196 21.61 -12.87 1.27
C MET A 196 20.69 -13.97 1.83
N ARG A 197 20.81 -14.26 3.13
CA ARG A 197 19.92 -15.18 3.85
C ARG A 197 18.45 -14.89 3.53
N GLY A 198 17.71 -15.92 3.10
CA GLY A 198 16.31 -15.80 2.68
C GLY A 198 16.08 -15.56 1.19
N TYR A 199 17.13 -15.36 0.38
CA TYR A 199 17.01 -14.95 -1.02
C TYR A 199 17.64 -15.94 -2.00
N GLY A 200 17.18 -15.86 -3.25
CA GLY A 200 17.70 -16.58 -4.43
C GLY A 200 18.14 -18.03 -4.20
N GLY A 201 19.41 -18.35 -4.37
CA GLY A 201 19.97 -19.71 -4.17
C GLY A 201 20.42 -20.03 -2.74
N SER A 202 20.37 -19.07 -1.82
CA SER A 202 20.93 -19.18 -0.47
C SER A 202 20.04 -19.88 0.55
N HIS A 203 20.58 -20.13 1.75
CA HIS A 203 19.88 -20.65 2.91
C HIS A 203 18.64 -19.80 3.26
N LYS A 204 17.47 -20.43 3.44
CA LYS A 204 16.17 -19.78 3.72
C LYS A 204 15.43 -20.49 4.85
N PRO A 205 15.83 -20.27 6.09
CA PRO A 205 15.18 -20.89 7.24
C PRO A 205 13.74 -20.40 7.36
N ARG A 206 12.86 -21.24 7.91
CA ARG A 206 11.45 -20.87 8.15
C ARG A 206 11.27 -20.01 9.40
N GLU A 207 12.12 -20.23 10.39
CA GLU A 207 12.02 -19.57 11.69
C GLU A 207 12.45 -18.11 11.60
N ILE A 208 11.66 -17.20 12.18
CA ILE A 208 11.94 -15.75 12.15
C ILE A 208 13.25 -15.44 12.88
N ASN A 209 13.53 -16.16 13.98
CA ASN A 209 14.73 -15.95 14.79
C ASN A 209 16.03 -16.19 14.03
N GLU A 210 15.98 -16.96 12.94
CA GLU A 210 17.15 -17.24 12.08
C GLU A 210 17.57 -16.03 11.23
N TYR A 211 16.77 -14.97 11.21
CA TYR A 211 17.06 -13.70 10.53
C TYR A 211 17.44 -12.59 11.52
N ASN A 212 17.90 -12.94 12.72
CA ASN A 212 18.41 -11.97 13.67
C ASN A 212 19.72 -11.32 13.18
N TYR A 213 20.08 -10.19 13.79
CA TYR A 213 21.26 -9.43 13.41
C TYR A 213 22.56 -10.22 13.50
N ASP A 214 22.74 -11.04 14.54
CA ASP A 214 23.98 -11.78 14.76
C ASP A 214 24.24 -12.79 13.64
N HIS A 215 23.20 -13.50 13.19
CA HIS A 215 23.31 -14.41 12.05
C HIS A 215 23.59 -13.65 10.75
N LEU A 216 22.90 -12.55 10.48
CA LEU A 216 23.10 -11.77 9.25
C LEU A 216 24.51 -11.18 9.15
N LEU A 217 25.06 -10.70 10.27
CA LEU A 217 26.42 -10.17 10.33
C LEU A 217 27.46 -11.28 10.31
N GLY A 218 27.16 -12.42 10.94
CA GLY A 218 27.95 -13.64 10.87
C GLY A 218 28.11 -14.14 9.44
N ASP A 219 27.02 -14.15 8.66
CA ASP A 219 27.03 -14.51 7.24
C ASP A 219 28.00 -13.61 6.46
N ILE A 220 27.88 -12.28 6.60
CA ILE A 220 28.77 -11.30 5.92
C ILE A 220 30.23 -11.54 6.28
N ARG A 221 30.53 -11.74 7.56
CA ARG A 221 31.89 -12.01 8.03
C ARG A 221 32.43 -13.32 7.44
N GLY A 222 31.63 -14.40 7.46
CA GLY A 222 32.04 -15.68 6.89
C GLY A 222 32.36 -15.58 5.40
N PHE A 223 31.56 -14.83 4.64
CA PHE A 223 31.87 -14.52 3.25
C PHE A 223 33.23 -13.83 3.08
N ILE A 224 33.54 -12.85 3.93
CA ILE A 224 34.81 -12.11 3.86
C ILE A 224 35.99 -13.00 4.25
N GLN A 225 35.85 -13.79 5.30
CA GLN A 225 36.91 -14.69 5.80
C GLN A 225 37.25 -15.79 4.79
N GLU A 226 36.25 -16.36 4.13
CA GLU A 226 36.45 -17.46 3.18
C GLU A 226 36.87 -16.99 1.79
N LEU A 227 36.45 -15.80 1.36
CA LEU A 227 36.68 -15.33 -0.02
C LEU A 227 37.78 -14.27 -0.14
N SER A 228 38.23 -13.66 0.96
CA SER A 228 39.33 -12.70 0.89
C SER A 228 40.69 -13.36 1.17
N PRO A 229 41.68 -13.27 0.27
CA PRO A 229 43.03 -13.76 0.52
C PRO A 229 43.72 -13.12 1.73
N SER A 230 43.35 -11.89 2.08
CA SER A 230 43.89 -11.17 3.24
C SER A 230 43.09 -11.37 4.52
N GLY A 231 41.97 -12.11 4.47
CA GLY A 231 40.97 -12.17 5.54
C GLY A 231 40.18 -10.87 5.73
N ARG A 232 40.34 -9.89 4.82
CA ARG A 232 39.71 -8.56 4.90
C ARG A 232 39.06 -8.15 3.58
N ALA A 233 37.87 -7.56 3.63
CA ALA A 233 37.26 -6.98 2.44
C ALA A 233 37.93 -5.64 2.11
N ALA A 234 38.31 -5.45 0.85
CA ALA A 234 38.76 -4.15 0.35
C ALA A 234 37.61 -3.14 0.28
N CYS A 235 36.40 -3.63 0.04
CA CYS A 235 35.18 -2.82 0.07
C CYS A 235 33.94 -3.67 0.33
N VAL A 236 33.00 -3.15 1.13
CA VAL A 236 31.62 -3.66 1.20
C VAL A 236 30.68 -2.62 0.61
N VAL A 237 29.85 -3.04 -0.33
CA VAL A 237 28.85 -2.21 -1.02
C VAL A 237 27.46 -2.70 -0.63
N GLY A 238 26.64 -1.82 -0.03
CA GLY A 238 25.30 -2.19 0.43
C GLY A 238 24.22 -1.28 -0.15
N HIS A 239 23.09 -1.87 -0.56
CA HIS A 239 21.87 -1.17 -0.98
C HIS A 239 20.69 -1.52 -0.06
N ASP A 240 19.90 -0.53 0.36
CA ASP A 240 18.68 -0.74 1.17
C ASP A 240 18.98 -1.58 2.45
N TRP A 241 18.38 -2.76 2.67
CA TRP A 241 18.72 -3.64 3.80
C TRP A 241 20.18 -4.07 3.81
N GLY A 242 20.76 -4.34 2.64
CA GLY A 242 22.20 -4.62 2.51
C GLY A 242 23.05 -3.43 2.95
N GLY A 243 22.57 -2.20 2.74
CA GLY A 243 23.20 -1.00 3.26
C GLY A 243 23.09 -0.86 4.78
N VAL A 244 21.92 -1.18 5.36
CA VAL A 244 21.73 -1.20 6.82
C VAL A 244 22.66 -2.22 7.48
N LEU A 245 22.81 -3.41 6.90
CA LEU A 245 23.72 -4.43 7.42
C LEU A 245 25.18 -4.05 7.21
N ALA A 246 25.54 -3.44 6.07
CA ALA A 246 26.90 -2.99 5.81
C ALA A 246 27.36 -1.93 6.83
N TRP A 247 26.48 -1.00 7.24
CA TRP A 247 26.77 -0.08 8.35
C TRP A 247 27.11 -0.81 9.65
N GLN A 248 26.30 -1.81 10.02
CA GLN A 248 26.50 -2.55 11.26
C GLN A 248 27.74 -3.44 11.21
N ALA A 249 27.99 -4.10 10.08
CA ALA A 249 29.20 -4.90 9.86
C ALA A 249 30.46 -4.03 9.97
N ALA A 250 30.45 -2.82 9.40
CA ALA A 250 31.56 -1.89 9.54
C ALA A 250 31.74 -1.43 10.99
N ALA A 251 30.64 -1.10 11.68
CA ALA A 251 30.66 -0.67 13.07
C ALA A 251 31.17 -1.74 14.05
N GLN A 252 30.94 -3.03 13.75
CA GLN A 252 31.42 -4.16 14.57
C GLN A 252 32.76 -4.75 14.06
N SER A 253 33.29 -4.22 12.96
CA SER A 253 34.45 -4.84 12.30
C SER A 253 35.71 -4.90 13.15
N TRP A 254 35.89 -3.93 14.05
CA TRP A 254 37.05 -3.81 14.95
C TRP A 254 36.98 -4.72 16.19
N GLU A 255 35.78 -5.17 16.59
CA GLU A 255 35.60 -6.04 17.76
C GLU A 255 36.17 -7.44 17.53
N TRP A 256 36.41 -7.82 16.26
CA TRP A 256 36.77 -9.17 15.89
C TRP A 256 38.25 -9.38 15.54
N ASP A 257 39.01 -8.31 15.25
CA ASP A 257 40.45 -8.39 14.99
C ASP A 257 41.20 -7.30 15.77
N HIS A 258 41.93 -7.70 16.81
CA HIS A 258 42.54 -6.81 17.80
C HIS A 258 44.01 -6.45 17.51
N ALA A 259 44.62 -7.00 16.45
CA ALA A 259 46.05 -6.83 16.23
C ALA A 259 46.42 -5.39 15.82
N ASP A 260 45.60 -4.72 15.01
CA ASP A 260 45.85 -3.37 14.52
C ASP A 260 44.63 -2.42 14.57
N GLN A 261 43.52 -2.87 15.18
CA GLN A 261 42.23 -2.14 15.27
C GLN A 261 41.61 -1.76 13.90
N SER A 262 42.08 -2.32 12.79
CA SER A 262 41.64 -1.90 11.45
C SER A 262 40.42 -2.65 10.91
N GLY A 263 39.98 -3.70 11.60
CA GLY A 263 38.79 -4.48 11.30
C GLY A 263 38.81 -5.23 9.95
N TYR A 264 37.78 -6.04 9.71
CA TYR A 264 37.68 -6.86 8.48
C TYR A 264 37.12 -6.14 7.25
N ILE A 265 36.87 -4.82 7.31
CA ILE A 265 36.35 -3.99 6.20
C ILE A 265 37.21 -2.73 6.03
N GLU A 266 37.86 -2.55 4.86
CA GLU A 266 38.68 -1.37 4.57
C GLU A 266 37.85 -0.16 4.13
N ARG A 267 36.86 -0.38 3.25
CA ARG A 267 36.00 0.68 2.70
C ARG A 267 34.54 0.28 2.70
N LEU A 268 33.67 1.28 2.77
CA LEU A 268 32.22 1.11 2.80
C LEU A 268 31.56 2.03 1.76
N ILE A 269 30.72 1.47 0.90
CA ILE A 269 29.88 2.22 -0.05
C ILE A 269 28.42 1.90 0.26
N ILE A 270 27.63 2.95 0.52
CA ILE A 270 26.23 2.81 0.90
C ILE A 270 25.31 3.49 -0.11
N LEU A 271 24.35 2.73 -0.62
CA LEU A 271 23.32 3.19 -1.54
C LEU A 271 21.96 3.17 -0.83
N ASN A 272 21.33 4.34 -0.71
CA ASN A 272 19.96 4.48 -0.21
C ASN A 272 19.67 3.90 1.20
N ALA A 273 20.69 3.81 2.07
CA ALA A 273 20.52 3.40 3.47
C ALA A 273 21.17 4.44 4.40
N PRO A 274 20.40 5.36 5.01
CA PRO A 274 20.97 6.36 5.91
C PRO A 274 21.63 5.68 7.11
N HIS A 275 22.64 6.33 7.68
CA HIS A 275 23.30 5.84 8.89
C HIS A 275 22.26 5.57 9.99
N THR A 276 22.34 4.41 10.66
CA THR A 276 21.31 3.91 11.57
C THR A 276 21.02 4.86 12.74
N LEU A 277 22.05 5.51 13.30
CA LEU A 277 21.89 6.55 14.31
C LEU A 277 21.10 7.77 13.81
N VAL A 278 21.34 8.22 12.57
CA VAL A 278 20.63 9.35 11.99
C VAL A 278 19.17 8.98 11.78
N LEU A 279 18.91 7.79 11.21
CA LEU A 279 17.56 7.28 11.02
C LEU A 279 16.80 7.19 12.35
N ARG A 280 17.42 6.60 13.38
CA ARG A 280 16.84 6.48 14.73
C ARG A 280 16.49 7.86 15.28
N ASN A 281 17.41 8.82 15.23
CA ASN A 281 17.20 10.16 15.76
C ASN A 281 16.08 10.89 15.00
N SER A 282 16.04 10.78 13.67
CA SER A 282 14.98 11.40 12.87
C SER A 282 13.60 10.80 13.10
N ILE A 283 13.51 9.49 13.33
CA ILE A 283 12.24 8.84 13.67
C ILE A 283 11.80 9.27 15.07
N LEU A 284 12.69 9.21 16.07
CA LEU A 284 12.37 9.58 17.45
C LEU A 284 11.96 11.05 17.58
N GLN A 285 12.65 11.97 16.91
CA GLN A 285 12.25 13.38 16.89
C GLN A 285 10.82 13.55 16.37
N LYS A 286 10.50 12.94 15.22
CA LYS A 286 9.13 13.01 14.65
C LYS A 286 8.06 12.42 15.55
N PHE A 287 8.38 11.41 16.36
CA PHE A 287 7.45 10.84 17.34
C PHE A 287 7.27 11.73 18.56
N LEU A 288 8.30 12.46 18.98
CA LEU A 288 8.22 13.38 20.11
C LEU A 288 7.58 14.73 19.74
N ASP A 289 7.61 15.10 18.45
CA ASP A 289 6.96 16.29 17.91
C ASP A 289 5.45 16.08 17.61
N LEU A 290 4.92 14.85 17.76
CA LEU A 290 3.51 14.48 17.56
C LEU A 290 2.77 14.35 18.91
#